data_AF-A0A7K4MP70-F1
#
_entry.id   AF-A0A7K4MP70-F1
#
_cell.length_a   1.000
_cell.length_b   1.000
_cell.length_c   1.000
_cell.angle_alpha   90.00
_cell.angle_beta   90.00
_cell.angle_gamma   90.00
#
_symmetry.space_group_name_H-M   'P 1'
#
loop_
_entity.id
_entity.type
_entity.pdbx_description
1 polymer ?
#
loop_
_entity_poly.entity_id
_entity_poly.type
_entity_poly.pdbx_seq_one_letter_code
_entity_poly.pdbx_strand_id
1 'polypeptide(L)'
;MLKFQNKTILVTGSGTGIGQAITKKFVENGASAIILGRRKEPLEETAEMLEEIIKDKQSNATVKIFAGVDVSDEKAVTGMFDALKSENVNLDVVVNNAGVSGPVTCFVHAPLDDFRSTVDIHLTGTFWTSVQALKVMKKGAKIITISTFFAEERPLEQRPYRFRSPYTASQGAKNRLVEAMSWELLEKGVMTIGTNPGPVHSDRIYKTVYPKAASEFLRVSGFEDLSPSEVEAANNEIVGLLGEDDETIKAGIKSAAEKLGKEETTLTNLLDKVKTIAEKIQKNTSTMIPDQQFLSQEQVATTVLTLADDEQAKILNGKIIPGDRVFYPVKSHIRSSVPKAEKNNLDGKRFIFGGMSQTEQRVSSITSMIEEKGGQLETSNGFDLAIHITGNLPDFSKLTELSRDEWDKLVDQFINTPAKWTQHALNDFVPGGSDDPRKFKDAKGRIVIIGPALPAGKKISGHERAKVEVFRGLLRPFVTTVNQELSDVLKSNIRVFLILPGTVDGKEPNDENIVNTINYLVSDEAASSSEVIFCPDETR
;
A
#
# COMPACT_ATOMS: atom_id res chain seq x y z
N MET A 1 22.62 4.75 -32.97
CA MET A 1 22.88 5.20 -31.59
C MET A 1 21.90 4.45 -30.70
N LEU A 2 22.36 3.90 -29.56
CA LEU A 2 21.46 3.21 -28.62
C LEU A 2 20.42 4.19 -28.08
N LYS A 3 19.21 3.70 -27.78
CA LYS A 3 18.04 4.55 -27.50
C LYS A 3 18.23 5.51 -26.32
N PHE A 4 18.92 5.08 -25.28
CA PHE A 4 19.22 5.85 -24.08
C PHE A 4 20.72 6.20 -23.97
N GLN A 5 21.43 6.24 -25.10
CA GLN A 5 22.82 6.67 -25.14
C GLN A 5 22.96 8.07 -24.50
N ASN A 6 23.97 8.23 -23.63
CA ASN A 6 24.27 9.48 -22.91
C ASN A 6 23.18 9.92 -21.94
N LYS A 7 22.25 9.03 -21.57
CA LYS A 7 21.27 9.26 -20.52
C LYS A 7 21.75 8.65 -19.21
N THR A 8 21.41 9.27 -18.09
CA THR A 8 21.70 8.72 -16.75
C THR A 8 20.40 8.35 -16.06
N ILE A 9 20.32 7.11 -15.57
CA ILE A 9 19.20 6.62 -14.80
C ILE A 9 19.57 6.36 -13.35
N LEU A 10 18.62 6.49 -12.44
CA LEU A 10 18.72 6.04 -11.05
C LEU A 10 17.58 5.09 -10.75
N VAL A 11 17.88 3.90 -10.22
CA VAL A 11 16.85 2.89 -9.87
C VAL A 11 17.00 2.51 -8.41
N THR A 12 15.93 2.71 -7.63
CA THR A 12 15.90 2.32 -6.22
C THR A 12 15.63 0.82 -6.07
N GLY A 13 16.32 0.15 -5.16
CA GLY A 13 16.13 -1.29 -4.93
C GLY A 13 16.58 -2.13 -6.13
N SER A 14 17.71 -1.77 -6.74
CA SER A 14 18.17 -2.30 -8.02
C SER A 14 19.12 -3.50 -7.94
N GLY A 15 19.47 -3.98 -6.73
CA GLY A 15 20.40 -5.11 -6.57
C GLY A 15 19.79 -6.48 -6.89
N THR A 16 18.46 -6.59 -7.01
CA THR A 16 17.77 -7.86 -7.32
C THR A 16 16.44 -7.62 -8.01
N GLY A 17 15.91 -8.62 -8.70
CA GLY A 17 14.50 -8.66 -9.14
C GLY A 17 14.16 -7.57 -10.16
N ILE A 18 12.97 -6.99 -10.03
CA ILE A 18 12.44 -5.97 -10.96
C ILE A 18 13.40 -4.79 -11.13
N GLY A 19 13.98 -4.27 -10.05
CA GLY A 19 14.91 -3.14 -10.12
C GLY A 19 16.19 -3.46 -10.89
N GLN A 20 16.73 -4.66 -10.69
CA GLN A 20 17.89 -5.15 -11.45
C GLN A 20 17.55 -5.29 -12.94
N ALA A 21 16.41 -5.92 -13.27
CA ALA A 21 15.96 -6.10 -14.64
C ALA A 21 15.70 -4.75 -15.36
N ILE A 22 15.07 -3.79 -14.67
CA ILE A 22 14.89 -2.42 -15.18
C ILE A 22 16.25 -1.81 -15.50
N THR A 23 17.18 -1.83 -14.53
CA THR A 23 18.51 -1.22 -14.70
C THR A 23 19.26 -1.85 -15.87
N LYS A 24 19.27 -3.19 -15.92
CA LYS A 24 19.83 -3.97 -17.02
C LYS A 24 19.27 -3.53 -18.36
N LYS A 25 17.95 -3.39 -18.48
CA LYS A 25 17.29 -3.01 -19.74
C LYS A 25 17.68 -1.62 -20.23
N PHE A 26 17.88 -0.66 -19.34
CA PHE A 26 18.37 0.66 -19.72
C PHE A 26 19.84 0.66 -20.14
N VAL A 27 20.69 -0.11 -19.44
CA VAL A 27 22.11 -0.25 -19.79
C VAL A 27 22.29 -0.97 -21.13
N GLU A 28 21.49 -2.00 -21.43
CA GLU A 28 21.41 -2.62 -22.76
C GLU A 28 21.07 -1.61 -23.87
N ASN A 29 20.43 -0.49 -23.51
CA ASN A 29 20.07 0.61 -24.38
C ASN A 29 20.99 1.84 -24.23
N GLY A 30 22.17 1.68 -23.62
CA GLY A 30 23.26 2.68 -23.60
C GLY A 30 23.17 3.73 -22.49
N ALA A 31 22.28 3.56 -21.51
CA ALA A 31 22.21 4.46 -20.36
C ALA A 31 23.34 4.19 -19.35
N SER A 32 23.85 5.25 -18.73
CA SER A 32 24.59 5.11 -17.46
C SER A 32 23.62 4.86 -16.31
N ALA A 33 24.03 4.05 -15.34
CA ALA A 33 23.17 3.61 -14.25
C ALA A 33 23.73 3.96 -12.87
N ILE A 34 22.89 4.57 -12.05
CA ILE A 34 23.08 4.68 -10.60
C ILE A 34 22.19 3.66 -9.92
N ILE A 35 22.81 2.70 -9.25
CA ILE A 35 22.14 1.62 -8.53
C ILE A 35 22.25 1.84 -7.03
N LEU A 36 21.16 1.60 -6.31
CA LEU A 36 21.14 1.74 -4.86
C LEU A 36 20.27 0.71 -4.14
N GLY A 37 20.61 0.49 -2.88
CA GLY A 37 19.87 -0.36 -1.96
C GLY A 37 20.66 -0.66 -0.70
N ARG A 38 20.01 -1.40 0.22
CA ARG A 38 20.55 -1.67 1.57
C ARG A 38 21.71 -2.66 1.58
N ARG A 39 21.67 -3.67 0.71
CA ARG A 39 22.64 -4.78 0.68
C ARG A 39 23.71 -4.50 -0.36
N LYS A 40 24.97 -4.57 0.07
CA LYS A 40 26.13 -4.31 -0.78
C LYS A 40 26.35 -5.41 -1.81
N GLU A 41 26.41 -6.67 -1.38
CA GLU A 41 26.79 -7.80 -2.26
C GLU A 41 25.90 -7.91 -3.51
N PRO A 42 24.55 -7.88 -3.43
CA PRO A 42 23.72 -7.97 -4.65
C PRO A 42 23.86 -6.75 -5.58
N LEU A 43 24.28 -5.59 -5.05
CA LEU A 43 24.55 -4.42 -5.88
C LEU A 43 25.88 -4.57 -6.62
N GLU A 44 26.89 -5.15 -6.00
CA GLU A 44 28.18 -5.44 -6.65
C GLU A 44 28.01 -6.48 -7.76
N GLU A 45 27.31 -7.58 -7.51
CA GLU A 45 26.95 -8.57 -8.55
C GLU A 45 26.16 -7.95 -9.71
N THR A 46 25.23 -7.04 -9.39
CA THR A 46 24.50 -6.29 -10.39
C THR A 46 25.44 -5.39 -11.19
N ALA A 47 26.35 -4.67 -10.55
CA ALA A 47 27.27 -3.78 -11.24
C ALA A 47 28.19 -4.53 -12.20
N GLU A 48 28.75 -5.66 -11.78
CA GLU A 48 29.59 -6.52 -12.64
C GLU A 48 28.83 -6.95 -13.91
N MET A 49 27.59 -7.44 -13.75
CA MET A 49 26.72 -7.79 -14.88
C MET A 49 26.50 -6.60 -15.83
N LEU A 50 26.25 -5.40 -15.28
CA LEU A 50 26.02 -4.21 -16.08
C LEU A 50 27.28 -3.76 -16.83
N GLU A 51 28.45 -3.85 -16.20
CA GLU A 51 29.75 -3.52 -16.81
C GLU A 51 30.08 -4.45 -17.99
N GLU A 52 29.78 -5.75 -17.88
CA GLU A 52 29.88 -6.70 -18.99
C GLU A 52 28.99 -6.28 -20.18
N ILE A 53 27.72 -5.92 -19.90
CA ILE A 53 26.79 -5.44 -20.94
C ILE A 53 27.31 -4.16 -21.59
N ILE A 54 27.86 -3.22 -20.82
CA ILE A 54 28.42 -1.97 -21.35
C ILE A 54 29.55 -2.25 -22.34
N LYS A 55 30.46 -3.18 -21.99
CA LYS A 55 31.56 -3.63 -22.84
C LYS A 55 31.05 -4.31 -24.11
N ASP A 56 30.09 -5.22 -23.99
CA ASP A 56 29.50 -5.94 -25.11
C ASP A 56 28.76 -5.02 -26.08
N LYS A 57 28.08 -3.99 -25.57
CA LYS A 57 27.40 -2.97 -26.37
C LYS A 57 28.34 -1.90 -26.92
N GLN A 58 29.62 -1.91 -26.55
CA GLN A 58 30.60 -0.88 -26.90
C GLN A 58 30.09 0.53 -26.60
N SER A 59 29.39 0.69 -25.47
CA SER A 59 28.81 1.97 -25.05
C SER A 59 29.75 2.68 -24.07
N ASN A 60 29.67 4.01 -24.02
CA ASN A 60 30.39 4.82 -23.02
C ASN A 60 29.59 4.99 -21.72
N ALA A 61 28.66 4.09 -21.42
CA ALA A 61 27.88 4.14 -20.20
C ALA A 61 28.76 3.80 -18.98
N THR A 62 28.31 4.22 -17.80
CA THR A 62 29.00 3.97 -16.52
C THR A 62 28.02 3.43 -15.48
N VAL A 63 28.54 2.71 -14.49
CA VAL A 63 27.76 2.22 -13.34
C VAL A 63 28.30 2.88 -12.07
N LYS A 64 27.40 3.38 -11.23
CA LYS A 64 27.73 3.92 -9.90
C LYS A 64 26.86 3.27 -8.84
N ILE A 65 27.48 2.87 -7.73
CA ILE A 65 26.83 2.14 -6.63
C ILE A 65 26.65 3.04 -5.41
N PHE A 66 25.46 3.01 -4.81
CA PHE A 66 25.21 3.50 -3.45
C PHE A 66 24.64 2.36 -2.58
N ALA A 67 25.54 1.65 -1.90
CA ALA A 67 25.17 0.60 -0.94
C ALA A 67 24.80 1.20 0.44
N GLY A 68 23.98 0.50 1.20
CA GLY A 68 23.53 0.92 2.53
C GLY A 68 22.45 2.00 2.53
N VAL A 69 21.96 2.43 1.36
CA VAL A 69 20.88 3.42 1.27
C VAL A 69 19.53 2.73 1.47
N ASP A 70 18.90 2.99 2.61
CA ASP A 70 17.49 2.74 2.83
C ASP A 70 16.68 3.95 2.35
N VAL A 71 15.69 3.72 1.49
CA VAL A 71 14.85 4.82 0.95
C VAL A 71 13.98 5.47 2.01
N SER A 72 13.71 4.79 3.12
CA SER A 72 12.98 5.36 4.27
C SER A 72 13.85 6.29 5.12
N ASP A 73 15.18 6.19 5.05
CA ASP A 73 16.12 7.03 5.80
C ASP A 73 16.32 8.37 5.09
N GLU A 74 15.86 9.44 5.74
CA GLU A 74 16.00 10.82 5.25
C GLU A 74 17.46 11.19 4.96
N LYS A 75 18.37 10.89 5.89
CA LYS A 75 19.77 11.30 5.82
C LYS A 75 20.51 10.53 4.74
N ALA A 76 20.24 9.23 4.63
CA ALA A 76 20.86 8.39 3.60
C ALA A 76 20.48 8.86 2.19
N VAL A 77 19.19 9.11 1.93
CA VAL A 77 18.71 9.60 0.63
C VAL A 77 19.20 11.01 0.35
N THR A 78 19.12 11.92 1.32
CA THR A 78 19.57 13.31 1.16
C THR A 78 21.07 13.36 0.88
N GLY A 79 21.87 12.63 1.65
CA GLY A 79 23.33 12.56 1.48
C GLY A 79 23.74 11.99 0.12
N MET A 80 23.04 10.96 -0.37
CA MET A 80 23.27 10.42 -1.73
C MET A 80 23.05 11.50 -2.80
N PHE A 81 21.92 12.22 -2.75
CA PHE A 81 21.62 13.25 -3.75
C PHE A 81 22.50 14.49 -3.62
N ASP A 82 22.96 14.84 -2.42
CA ASP A 82 23.93 15.91 -2.22
C ASP A 82 25.30 15.54 -2.82
N ALA A 83 25.73 14.29 -2.68
CA ALA A 83 26.92 13.78 -3.36
C ALA A 83 26.78 13.87 -4.89
N LEU A 84 25.67 13.37 -5.46
CA LEU A 84 25.38 13.47 -6.90
C LEU A 84 25.37 14.92 -7.40
N LYS A 85 24.81 15.84 -6.62
CA LYS A 85 24.81 17.27 -6.93
C LYS A 85 26.21 17.83 -6.94
N SER A 86 27.03 17.50 -5.94
CA SER A 86 28.44 17.96 -5.85
C SER A 86 29.29 17.46 -7.03
N GLU A 87 28.95 16.29 -7.56
CA GLU A 87 29.60 15.68 -8.73
C GLU A 87 29.04 16.20 -10.06
N ASN A 88 28.08 17.13 -10.04
CA ASN A 88 27.39 17.66 -11.22
C ASN A 88 26.69 16.58 -12.07
N VAL A 89 26.25 15.49 -11.43
CA VAL A 89 25.46 14.45 -12.08
C VAL A 89 24.11 15.02 -12.50
N ASN A 90 23.63 14.60 -13.66
CA ASN A 90 22.31 14.97 -14.17
C ASN A 90 21.50 13.72 -14.49
N LEU A 91 20.37 13.55 -13.82
CA LEU A 91 19.48 12.42 -14.01
C LEU A 91 18.44 12.71 -15.10
N ASP A 92 18.31 11.79 -16.03
CA ASP A 92 17.27 11.78 -17.06
C ASP A 92 16.06 10.96 -16.63
N VAL A 93 16.27 9.88 -15.85
CA VAL A 93 15.20 9.00 -15.36
C VAL A 93 15.47 8.60 -13.92
N VAL A 94 14.45 8.73 -13.07
CA VAL A 94 14.42 8.15 -11.73
C VAL A 94 13.34 7.09 -11.69
N VAL A 95 13.68 5.90 -11.24
CA VAL A 95 12.73 4.79 -11.07
C VAL A 95 12.56 4.50 -9.59
N ASN A 96 11.39 4.87 -9.06
CA ASN A 96 10.96 4.51 -7.70
C ASN A 96 10.42 3.06 -7.72
N ASN A 97 11.31 2.10 -7.45
CA ASN A 97 11.04 0.66 -7.47
C ASN A 97 11.21 0.00 -6.09
N ALA A 98 11.99 0.58 -5.18
CA ALA A 98 12.26 -0.02 -3.87
C ALA A 98 10.95 -0.36 -3.12
N GLY A 99 10.94 -1.52 -2.46
CA GLY A 99 9.77 -1.98 -1.74
C GLY A 99 9.97 -3.31 -1.03
N VAL A 100 9.30 -3.47 0.11
CA VAL A 100 9.29 -4.70 0.94
C VAL A 100 7.94 -5.40 0.90
N SER A 101 7.84 -6.63 1.40
CA SER A 101 6.54 -7.32 1.50
C SER A 101 5.61 -6.63 2.48
N GLY A 102 6.18 -6.04 3.53
CA GLY A 102 5.46 -5.69 4.74
C GLY A 102 5.04 -6.96 5.52
N PRO A 103 4.26 -6.78 6.60
CA PRO A 103 3.64 -7.90 7.29
C PRO A 103 2.70 -8.64 6.34
N VAL A 104 2.66 -9.97 6.45
CA VAL A 104 1.75 -10.85 5.72
C VAL A 104 0.89 -11.57 6.73
N THR A 105 -0.02 -10.83 7.36
CA THR A 105 -0.95 -11.31 8.38
C THR A 105 -2.23 -10.46 8.36
N CYS A 106 -3.31 -10.89 9.02
CA CYS A 106 -4.51 -10.05 9.17
C CYS A 106 -4.16 -8.71 9.83
N PHE A 107 -4.81 -7.63 9.41
CA PHE A 107 -4.56 -6.29 9.95
C PHE A 107 -4.74 -6.20 11.47
N VAL A 108 -5.69 -6.97 12.03
CA VAL A 108 -5.90 -7.08 13.50
C VAL A 108 -4.69 -7.61 14.26
N HIS A 109 -3.79 -8.32 13.58
CA HIS A 109 -2.62 -8.98 14.15
C HIS A 109 -1.29 -8.39 13.64
N ALA A 110 -1.32 -7.57 12.60
CA ALA A 110 -0.13 -6.89 12.09
C ALA A 110 0.42 -5.90 13.15
N PRO A 111 1.71 -5.99 13.52
CA PRO A 111 2.34 -4.98 14.36
C PRO A 111 2.27 -3.60 13.71
N LEU A 112 1.89 -2.56 14.46
CA LEU A 112 1.77 -1.20 13.92
C LEU A 112 3.12 -0.63 13.48
N ASP A 113 4.23 -1.03 14.08
CA ASP A 113 5.55 -0.57 13.66
C ASP A 113 5.96 -1.20 12.31
N ASP A 114 5.57 -2.45 12.04
CA ASP A 114 5.73 -3.06 10.72
C ASP A 114 4.81 -2.41 9.67
N PHE A 115 3.60 -2.00 10.07
CA PHE A 115 2.71 -1.21 9.24
C PHE A 115 3.39 0.11 8.84
N ARG A 116 3.89 0.87 9.82
CA ARG A 116 4.60 2.14 9.63
C ARG A 116 5.83 1.96 8.74
N SER A 117 6.70 1.01 9.05
CA SER A 117 7.88 0.71 8.24
C SER A 117 7.55 0.40 6.78
N THR A 118 6.44 -0.30 6.54
CA THR A 118 5.96 -0.56 5.17
C THR A 118 5.55 0.74 4.46
N VAL A 119 4.82 1.62 5.15
CA VAL A 119 4.44 2.94 4.63
C VAL A 119 5.68 3.80 4.36
N ASP A 120 6.64 3.80 5.29
CA ASP A 120 7.87 4.60 5.17
C ASP A 120 8.69 4.19 3.96
N ILE A 121 8.81 2.89 3.68
CA ILE A 121 9.57 2.40 2.53
C ILE A 121 8.83 2.66 1.22
N HIS A 122 7.54 2.31 1.15
CA HIS A 122 6.81 2.37 -0.11
C HIS A 122 6.41 3.79 -0.47
N LEU A 123 5.81 4.54 0.46
CA LEU A 123 5.27 5.86 0.21
C LEU A 123 6.30 6.94 0.51
N THR A 124 6.78 7.05 1.75
CA THR A 124 7.70 8.13 2.14
C THR A 124 9.03 8.06 1.40
N GLY A 125 9.59 6.86 1.20
CA GLY A 125 10.82 6.69 0.44
C GLY A 125 10.66 7.03 -1.04
N THR A 126 9.51 6.72 -1.64
CA THR A 126 9.17 7.15 -3.01
C THR A 126 9.08 8.67 -3.12
N PHE A 127 8.36 9.30 -2.19
CA PHE A 127 8.20 10.75 -2.14
C PHE A 127 9.55 11.44 -1.97
N TRP A 128 10.30 11.05 -0.94
CA TRP A 128 11.56 11.72 -0.59
C TRP A 128 12.64 11.51 -1.66
N THR A 129 12.75 10.31 -2.23
CA THR A 129 13.64 10.07 -3.38
C THR A 129 13.29 11.01 -4.55
N SER A 130 11.99 11.17 -4.84
CA SER A 130 11.53 12.01 -5.94
C SER A 130 11.83 13.50 -5.70
N VAL A 131 11.60 14.00 -4.47
CA VAL A 131 11.92 15.38 -4.07
C VAL A 131 13.42 15.65 -4.15
N GLN A 132 14.23 14.76 -3.57
CA GLN A 132 15.69 14.92 -3.55
C GLN A 132 16.29 14.81 -4.95
N ALA A 133 15.72 13.99 -5.84
CA ALA A 133 16.15 13.91 -7.23
C ALA A 133 16.00 15.23 -8.01
N LEU A 134 15.05 16.09 -7.64
CA LEU A 134 14.88 17.39 -8.31
C LEU A 134 16.13 18.28 -8.21
N LYS A 135 17.03 18.02 -7.25
CA LYS A 135 18.32 18.71 -7.12
C LYS A 135 19.25 18.46 -8.32
N VAL A 136 19.07 17.33 -9.02
CA VAL A 136 19.95 16.83 -10.09
C VAL A 136 19.20 16.43 -11.36
N MET A 137 17.90 16.73 -11.47
CA MET A 137 17.11 16.47 -12.67
C MET A 137 17.02 17.71 -13.57
N LYS A 138 17.01 17.47 -14.89
CA LYS A 138 16.88 18.52 -15.91
C LYS A 138 15.48 18.54 -16.53
N LYS A 139 15.19 19.62 -17.27
CA LYS A 139 14.01 19.69 -18.14
C LYS A 139 13.99 18.50 -19.09
N GLY A 140 12.85 17.82 -19.20
CA GLY A 140 12.65 16.61 -19.98
C GLY A 140 12.94 15.31 -19.24
N ALA A 141 13.37 15.36 -17.98
CA ALA A 141 13.59 14.17 -17.15
C ALA A 141 12.26 13.54 -16.69
N LYS A 142 12.31 12.27 -16.28
CA LYS A 142 11.14 11.47 -15.90
C LYS A 142 11.31 10.85 -14.53
N ILE A 143 10.21 10.79 -13.78
CA ILE A 143 10.08 9.96 -12.59
C ILE A 143 9.09 8.85 -12.92
N ILE A 144 9.56 7.62 -12.95
CA ILE A 144 8.74 6.44 -13.15
C ILE A 144 8.53 5.76 -11.80
N THR A 145 7.28 5.61 -11.37
CA THR A 145 6.94 4.98 -10.10
C THR A 145 6.34 3.60 -10.33
N ILE A 146 6.99 2.57 -9.79
CA ILE A 146 6.48 1.20 -9.82
C ILE A 146 5.53 1.02 -8.65
N SER A 147 4.27 0.73 -8.94
CA SER A 147 3.24 0.47 -7.94
C SER A 147 2.77 -0.99 -8.09
N THR A 148 1.46 -1.26 -8.07
CA THR A 148 0.94 -2.62 -8.17
C THR A 148 -0.50 -2.63 -8.67
N PHE A 149 -0.87 -3.67 -9.40
CA PHE A 149 -2.25 -3.85 -9.89
C PHE A 149 -3.30 -3.98 -8.77
N PHE A 150 -2.89 -4.37 -7.55
CA PHE A 150 -3.78 -4.36 -6.37
C PHE A 150 -4.17 -2.95 -5.90
N ALA A 151 -3.50 -1.91 -6.39
CA ALA A 151 -3.83 -0.51 -6.13
C ALA A 151 -4.44 0.19 -7.36
N GLU A 152 -4.78 -0.57 -8.40
CA GLU A 152 -5.54 -0.03 -9.53
C GLU A 152 -6.95 0.32 -9.10
N GLU A 153 -7.33 1.55 -9.40
CA GLU A 153 -8.70 2.01 -9.22
C GLU A 153 -9.40 1.98 -10.58
N ARG A 154 -10.43 1.14 -10.66
CA ARG A 154 -11.45 1.26 -11.70
C ARG A 154 -12.61 2.09 -11.14
N PRO A 155 -13.42 2.74 -11.98
CA PRO A 155 -14.55 3.53 -11.49
C PRO A 155 -15.38 2.74 -10.48
N LEU A 156 -15.43 3.24 -9.24
CA LEU A 156 -16.19 2.69 -8.11
C LEU A 156 -15.71 1.33 -7.53
N GLU A 157 -14.64 0.76 -8.08
CA GLU A 157 -14.16 -0.57 -7.71
C GLU A 157 -12.80 -0.48 -6.98
N GLN A 158 -12.54 -1.49 -6.15
CA GLN A 158 -11.28 -1.68 -5.43
C GLN A 158 -10.84 -3.14 -5.49
N ARG A 159 -9.53 -3.39 -5.40
CA ARG A 159 -8.92 -4.73 -5.41
C ARG A 159 -8.30 -5.04 -4.05
N PRO A 160 -9.05 -5.63 -3.11
CA PRO A 160 -8.48 -5.98 -1.82
C PRO A 160 -7.41 -7.07 -1.98
N TYR A 161 -6.38 -6.99 -1.13
CA TYR A 161 -5.31 -7.99 -1.09
C TYR A 161 -5.10 -8.45 0.34
N ARG A 162 -5.86 -9.47 0.75
CA ARG A 162 -5.82 -10.02 2.11
C ARG A 162 -4.40 -10.22 2.61
N PHE A 163 -4.21 -9.88 3.88
CA PHE A 163 -2.98 -9.93 4.64
C PHE A 163 -1.94 -8.88 4.23
N ARG A 164 -2.31 -7.91 3.38
CA ARG A 164 -1.37 -6.94 2.78
C ARG A 164 -1.84 -5.50 2.93
N SER A 165 -2.67 -5.21 3.93
CA SER A 165 -3.25 -3.89 4.20
C SER A 165 -2.26 -2.70 4.14
N PRO A 166 -1.10 -2.69 4.83
CA PRO A 166 -0.15 -1.58 4.71
C PRO A 166 0.46 -1.44 3.31
N TYR A 167 0.64 -2.57 2.61
CA TYR A 167 1.18 -2.57 1.25
C TYR A 167 0.18 -1.95 0.27
N THR A 168 -1.06 -2.43 0.22
CA THR A 168 -2.07 -1.88 -0.72
C THR A 168 -2.41 -0.42 -0.42
N ALA A 169 -2.50 -0.05 0.86
CA ALA A 169 -2.63 1.32 1.33
C ALA A 169 -1.53 2.22 0.72
N SER A 170 -0.27 1.86 0.93
CA SER A 170 0.87 2.65 0.43
C SER A 170 0.91 2.77 -1.10
N GLN A 171 0.55 1.70 -1.82
CA GLN A 171 0.55 1.71 -3.29
C GLN A 171 -0.59 2.56 -3.88
N GLY A 172 -1.75 2.60 -3.23
CA GLY A 172 -2.84 3.51 -3.59
C GLY A 172 -2.45 4.97 -3.45
N ALA A 173 -1.74 5.31 -2.36
CA ALA A 173 -1.17 6.65 -2.17
C ALA A 173 -0.14 7.01 -3.24
N LYS A 174 0.75 6.08 -3.60
CA LYS A 174 1.76 6.30 -4.65
C LYS A 174 1.14 6.61 -6.02
N ASN A 175 0.05 5.93 -6.38
CA ASN A 175 -0.64 6.21 -7.63
C ASN A 175 -1.15 7.66 -7.67
N ARG A 176 -1.71 8.14 -6.57
CA ARG A 176 -2.17 9.53 -6.45
C ARG A 176 -1.02 10.54 -6.31
N LEU A 177 0.10 10.14 -5.71
CA LEU A 177 1.31 10.96 -5.64
C LEU A 177 1.89 11.24 -7.02
N VAL A 178 1.90 10.26 -7.93
CA VAL A 178 2.32 10.46 -9.33
C VAL A 178 1.50 11.57 -9.99
N GLU A 179 0.17 11.51 -9.83
CA GLU A 179 -0.75 12.51 -10.37
C GLU A 179 -0.48 13.89 -9.76
N ALA A 180 -0.37 13.99 -8.44
CA ALA A 180 -0.07 15.25 -7.75
C ALA A 180 1.27 15.87 -8.22
N MET A 181 2.33 15.07 -8.27
CA MET A 181 3.64 15.55 -8.74
C MET A 181 3.63 15.96 -10.21
N SER A 182 2.76 15.37 -11.05
CA SER A 182 2.65 15.77 -12.46
C SER A 182 2.17 17.21 -12.64
N TRP A 183 1.33 17.69 -11.72
CA TRP A 183 0.93 19.09 -11.64
C TRP A 183 2.07 19.98 -11.14
N GLU A 184 2.72 19.57 -10.05
CA GLU A 184 3.72 20.39 -9.35
C GLU A 184 5.03 20.58 -10.13
N LEU A 185 5.38 19.59 -10.96
CA LEU A 185 6.65 19.54 -11.69
C LEU A 185 6.57 20.04 -13.13
N LEU A 186 5.38 20.47 -13.58
CA LEU A 186 5.15 20.95 -14.94
C LEU A 186 6.08 22.12 -15.31
N GLU A 187 6.26 23.08 -14.40
CA GLU A 187 7.13 24.25 -14.59
C GLU A 187 8.62 23.89 -14.66
N LYS A 188 9.02 22.80 -13.99
CA LYS A 188 10.39 22.23 -14.09
C LYS A 188 10.58 21.42 -15.38
N GLY A 189 9.49 21.13 -16.10
CA GLY A 189 9.48 20.26 -17.27
C GLY A 189 9.88 18.81 -16.96
N VAL A 190 9.63 18.36 -15.73
CA VAL A 190 9.84 16.97 -15.31
C VAL A 190 8.49 16.24 -15.38
N MET A 191 8.49 15.05 -15.97
CA MET A 191 7.30 14.23 -16.14
C MET A 191 7.23 13.14 -15.07
N THR A 192 6.04 12.81 -14.60
CA THR A 192 5.82 11.73 -13.64
C THR A 192 4.83 10.72 -14.21
N ILE A 193 5.18 9.43 -14.13
CA ILE A 193 4.35 8.35 -14.67
C ILE A 193 4.39 7.19 -13.70
N GLY A 194 3.23 6.57 -13.46
CA GLY A 194 3.10 5.38 -12.64
C GLY A 194 2.86 4.16 -13.52
N THR A 195 3.26 2.98 -13.04
CA THR A 195 2.82 1.72 -13.65
C THR A 195 2.46 0.71 -12.57
N ASN A 196 1.40 -0.05 -12.83
CA ASN A 196 0.84 -1.04 -11.93
C ASN A 196 1.10 -2.44 -12.49
N PRO A 197 2.30 -3.02 -12.31
CA PRO A 197 2.56 -4.39 -12.76
C PRO A 197 1.63 -5.38 -12.04
N GLY A 198 1.18 -6.38 -12.80
CA GLY A 198 0.55 -7.59 -12.29
C GLY A 198 1.51 -8.46 -11.46
N PRO A 199 1.10 -9.69 -11.08
CA PRO A 199 1.98 -10.63 -10.40
C PRO A 199 3.23 -10.93 -11.25
N VAL A 200 4.42 -10.78 -10.65
CA VAL A 200 5.72 -10.96 -11.32
C VAL A 200 6.39 -12.21 -10.79
N HIS A 201 6.83 -13.09 -11.70
CA HIS A 201 7.60 -14.28 -11.36
C HIS A 201 8.89 -13.88 -10.61
N SER A 202 8.97 -14.26 -9.34
CA SER A 202 10.10 -13.94 -8.47
C SER A 202 10.13 -14.87 -7.26
N ASP A 203 11.33 -15.15 -6.75
CA ASP A 203 11.53 -15.91 -5.50
C ASP A 203 10.70 -15.34 -4.35
N ARG A 204 10.56 -14.02 -4.29
CA ARG A 204 9.77 -13.35 -3.27
C ARG A 204 8.30 -13.79 -3.26
N ILE A 205 7.68 -14.00 -4.43
CA ILE A 205 6.28 -14.47 -4.47
C ILE A 205 6.20 -15.92 -3.98
N TYR A 206 7.08 -16.80 -4.47
CA TYR A 206 7.01 -18.25 -4.25
C TYR A 206 7.54 -18.70 -2.89
N LYS A 207 8.63 -18.10 -2.42
CA LYS A 207 9.30 -18.47 -1.17
C LYS A 207 8.85 -17.64 0.02
N THR A 208 8.23 -16.48 -0.19
CA THR A 208 7.86 -15.57 0.91
C THR A 208 6.37 -15.25 0.95
N VAL A 209 5.80 -14.63 -0.09
CA VAL A 209 4.45 -14.05 0.00
C VAL A 209 3.37 -15.12 0.09
N TYR A 210 3.34 -16.09 -0.83
CA TYR A 210 2.32 -17.14 -0.80
C TYR A 210 2.46 -18.11 0.38
N PRO A 211 3.69 -18.54 0.76
CA PRO A 211 3.86 -19.33 1.97
C PRO A 211 3.43 -18.60 3.25
N LYS A 212 3.79 -17.33 3.42
CA LYS A 212 3.34 -16.56 4.60
C LYS A 212 1.83 -16.35 4.62
N ALA A 213 1.20 -16.11 3.46
CA ALA A 213 -0.26 -16.02 3.38
C ALA A 213 -0.94 -17.37 3.70
N ALA A 214 -0.34 -18.49 3.28
CA ALA A 214 -0.82 -19.83 3.61
C ALA A 214 -0.66 -20.15 5.11
N SER A 215 0.48 -19.78 5.70
CA SER A 215 0.74 -19.86 7.14
C SER A 215 -0.30 -19.06 7.94
N GLU A 216 -0.55 -17.79 7.57
CA GLU A 216 -1.57 -16.97 8.23
C GLU A 216 -2.97 -17.59 8.08
N PHE A 217 -3.29 -18.13 6.90
CA PHE A 217 -4.56 -18.79 6.71
C PHE A 217 -4.75 -19.95 7.69
N LEU A 218 -3.71 -20.77 7.90
CA LEU A 218 -3.74 -21.87 8.87
C LEU A 218 -3.81 -21.39 10.31
N ARG A 219 -3.14 -20.27 10.65
CA ARG A 219 -3.26 -19.63 11.97
C ARG A 219 -4.71 -19.26 12.28
N VAL A 220 -5.43 -18.74 11.29
CA VAL A 220 -6.83 -18.33 11.44
C VAL A 220 -7.80 -19.51 11.37
N SER A 221 -7.62 -20.43 10.41
CA SER A 221 -8.54 -21.56 10.21
C SER A 221 -8.35 -22.71 11.19
N GLY A 222 -7.22 -22.73 11.89
CA GLY A 222 -6.76 -23.86 12.71
C GLY A 222 -6.00 -24.90 11.89
N PHE A 223 -5.14 -25.65 12.59
CA PHE A 223 -4.38 -26.79 12.06
C PHE A 223 -4.19 -27.83 13.16
N GLU A 224 -4.69 -29.04 12.92
CA GLU A 224 -4.66 -30.14 13.90
C GLU A 224 -5.13 -29.68 15.30
N ASP A 225 -4.37 -29.97 16.35
CA ASP A 225 -4.63 -29.60 17.73
C ASP A 225 -3.89 -28.32 18.18
N LEU A 226 -3.13 -27.68 17.28
CA LEU A 226 -2.38 -26.46 17.58
C LEU A 226 -3.32 -25.26 17.78
N SER A 227 -3.06 -24.50 18.84
CA SER A 227 -3.63 -23.15 19.01
C SER A 227 -3.07 -22.18 17.95
N PRO A 228 -3.76 -21.05 17.67
CA PRO A 228 -3.25 -20.04 16.73
C PRO A 228 -1.81 -19.58 17.03
N SER A 229 -1.50 -19.33 18.30
CA SER A 229 -0.14 -18.94 18.74
C SER A 229 0.90 -20.05 18.51
N GLU A 230 0.52 -21.32 18.64
CA GLU A 230 1.41 -22.44 18.36
C GLU A 230 1.63 -22.64 16.86
N VAL A 231 0.59 -22.44 16.03
CA VAL A 231 0.72 -22.44 14.57
C VAL A 231 1.67 -21.32 14.12
N GLU A 232 1.54 -20.13 14.68
CA GLU A 232 2.44 -19.01 14.40
C GLU A 232 3.88 -19.31 14.80
N ALA A 233 4.10 -19.76 16.05
CA ALA A 233 5.42 -20.10 16.56
C ALA A 233 6.09 -21.20 15.71
N ALA A 234 5.34 -22.25 15.34
CA ALA A 234 5.81 -23.29 14.44
C ALA A 234 6.19 -22.72 13.06
N ASN A 235 5.32 -21.94 12.44
CA ASN A 235 5.56 -21.39 11.11
C ASN A 235 6.75 -20.41 11.06
N ASN A 236 7.02 -19.68 12.14
CA ASN A 236 8.20 -18.82 12.23
C ASN A 236 9.52 -19.62 12.15
N GLU A 237 9.52 -20.89 12.56
CA GLU A 237 10.69 -21.76 12.45
C GLU A 237 10.74 -22.49 11.10
N ILE A 238 9.59 -22.99 10.59
CA ILE A 238 9.60 -23.99 9.50
C ILE A 238 9.29 -23.43 8.11
N VAL A 239 8.59 -22.30 7.98
CA VAL A 239 8.17 -21.80 6.64
C VAL A 239 9.37 -21.42 5.77
N GLY A 240 10.46 -20.98 6.40
CA GLY A 240 11.72 -20.66 5.72
C GLY A 240 12.40 -21.87 5.07
N LEU A 241 12.04 -23.09 5.46
CA LEU A 241 12.58 -24.34 4.89
C LEU A 241 11.97 -24.67 3.52
N LEU A 242 10.92 -23.98 3.09
CA LEU A 242 10.28 -24.26 1.79
C LEU A 242 11.23 -23.95 0.62
N GLY A 243 11.52 -25.00 -0.15
CA GLY A 243 12.39 -24.91 -1.32
C GLY A 243 13.86 -25.23 -1.04
N GLU A 244 14.19 -25.58 0.22
CA GLU A 244 15.46 -26.21 0.57
C GLU A 244 15.45 -27.72 0.21
N ASP A 245 16.61 -28.38 0.31
CA ASP A 245 16.73 -29.82 0.08
C ASP A 245 16.15 -30.65 1.25
N ASP A 246 15.87 -31.94 1.00
CA ASP A 246 15.23 -32.84 1.97
C ASP A 246 16.03 -33.03 3.28
N GLU A 247 17.36 -32.94 3.23
CA GLU A 247 18.19 -33.08 4.43
C GLU A 247 18.08 -31.82 5.30
N THR A 248 18.17 -30.65 4.68
CA THR A 248 17.97 -29.35 5.33
C THR A 248 16.58 -29.22 5.95
N ILE A 249 15.53 -29.63 5.22
CA ILE A 249 14.15 -29.62 5.71
C ILE A 249 14.01 -30.50 6.96
N LYS A 250 14.49 -31.76 6.91
CA LYS A 250 14.41 -32.69 8.05
C LYS A 250 15.16 -32.15 9.27
N ALA A 251 16.37 -31.64 9.08
CA ALA A 251 17.17 -31.07 10.17
C ALA A 251 16.49 -29.84 10.80
N GLY A 252 15.93 -28.95 9.97
CA GLY A 252 15.19 -27.77 10.41
C GLY A 252 13.92 -28.13 11.20
N ILE A 253 13.13 -29.09 10.71
CA ILE A 253 11.92 -29.58 11.40
C ILE A 253 12.28 -30.19 12.75
N LYS A 254 13.31 -31.03 12.81
CA LYS A 254 13.78 -31.62 14.07
C LYS A 254 14.16 -30.55 15.10
N SER A 255 14.95 -29.57 14.68
CA SER A 255 15.34 -28.43 15.53
C SER A 255 14.13 -27.65 16.04
N ALA A 256 13.15 -27.37 15.16
CA ALA A 256 11.92 -26.68 15.53
C ALA A 256 11.05 -27.50 16.50
N ALA A 257 10.95 -28.80 16.28
CA ALA A 257 10.21 -29.75 17.13
C ALA A 257 10.79 -29.78 18.56
N GLU A 258 12.12 -29.91 18.67
CA GLU A 258 12.84 -29.85 19.95
C GLU A 258 12.64 -28.51 20.66
N LYS A 259 12.74 -27.39 19.92
CA LYS A 259 12.58 -26.03 20.46
C LYS A 259 11.17 -25.76 20.98
N LEU A 260 10.15 -26.25 20.28
CA LEU A 260 8.74 -25.94 20.57
C LEU A 260 8.06 -27.01 21.42
N GLY A 261 8.72 -28.14 21.69
CA GLY A 261 8.13 -29.28 22.38
C GLY A 261 6.96 -29.89 21.59
N LYS A 262 7.10 -29.99 20.26
CA LYS A 262 6.09 -30.53 19.33
C LYS A 262 6.64 -31.75 18.60
N GLU A 263 5.75 -32.60 18.11
CA GLU A 263 6.14 -33.75 17.30
C GLU A 263 6.66 -33.33 15.92
N GLU A 264 7.75 -33.95 15.45
CA GLU A 264 8.29 -33.71 14.10
C GLU A 264 7.23 -33.98 13.02
N THR A 265 6.35 -34.95 13.23
CA THR A 265 5.26 -35.30 12.31
C THR A 265 4.24 -34.17 12.16
N THR A 266 3.84 -33.52 13.26
CA THR A 266 2.92 -32.37 13.25
C THR A 266 3.53 -31.19 12.49
N LEU A 267 4.81 -30.88 12.73
CA LEU A 267 5.51 -29.80 12.02
C LEU A 267 5.71 -30.12 10.53
N THR A 268 6.00 -31.38 10.20
CA THR A 268 6.07 -31.84 8.80
C THR A 268 4.73 -31.66 8.10
N ASN A 269 3.64 -32.13 8.70
CA ASN A 269 2.29 -31.99 8.15
C ASN A 269 1.91 -30.51 7.97
N LEU A 270 2.28 -29.65 8.91
CA LEU A 270 2.03 -28.21 8.84
C LEU A 270 2.76 -27.60 7.65
N LEU A 271 4.05 -27.89 7.48
CA LEU A 271 4.85 -27.38 6.37
C LEU A 271 4.30 -27.84 5.01
N ASP A 272 3.92 -29.12 4.90
CA ASP A 272 3.30 -29.68 3.69
C ASP A 272 1.97 -29.02 3.38
N LYS A 273 1.18 -28.70 4.42
CA LYS A 273 -0.08 -27.99 4.26
C LYS A 273 0.12 -26.56 3.78
N VAL A 274 1.11 -25.84 4.34
CA VAL A 274 1.51 -24.50 3.88
C VAL A 274 1.90 -24.55 2.40
N LYS A 275 2.76 -25.50 2.01
CA LYS A 275 3.18 -25.70 0.62
C LYS A 275 1.98 -25.92 -0.31
N THR A 276 1.09 -26.85 0.05
CA THR A 276 -0.11 -27.19 -0.75
C THR A 276 -1.01 -25.96 -0.95
N ILE A 277 -1.23 -25.16 0.10
CA ILE A 277 -2.05 -23.95 -0.01
C ILE A 277 -1.35 -22.89 -0.86
N ALA A 278 -0.05 -22.68 -0.69
CA ALA A 278 0.73 -21.74 -1.49
C ALA A 278 0.69 -22.07 -2.98
N GLU A 279 0.88 -23.34 -3.34
CA GLU A 279 0.77 -23.84 -4.72
C GLU A 279 -0.65 -23.65 -5.28
N LYS A 280 -1.68 -23.86 -4.46
CA LYS A 280 -3.08 -23.62 -4.85
C LYS A 280 -3.35 -22.14 -5.11
N ILE A 281 -2.84 -21.24 -4.26
CA ILE A 281 -2.96 -19.79 -4.47
C ILE A 281 -2.30 -19.38 -5.79
N GLN A 282 -1.09 -19.89 -6.05
CA GLN A 282 -0.38 -19.66 -7.30
C GLN A 282 -1.18 -20.15 -8.51
N LYS A 283 -1.64 -21.41 -8.49
CA LYS A 283 -2.39 -22.02 -9.60
C LYS A 283 -3.70 -21.28 -9.86
N ASN A 284 -4.43 -20.90 -8.82
CA ASN A 284 -5.66 -20.12 -8.98
C ASN A 284 -5.37 -18.75 -9.61
N THR A 285 -4.31 -18.08 -9.18
CA THR A 285 -3.91 -16.78 -9.74
C THR A 285 -3.50 -16.91 -11.21
N SER A 286 -2.76 -17.97 -11.58
CA SER A 286 -2.37 -18.18 -12.98
C SER A 286 -3.57 -18.44 -13.89
N THR A 287 -4.61 -19.13 -13.43
CA THR A 287 -5.84 -19.34 -14.22
C THR A 287 -6.62 -18.05 -14.54
N MET A 288 -6.31 -16.94 -13.86
CA MET A 288 -6.92 -15.62 -14.11
C MET A 288 -6.16 -14.81 -15.18
N ILE A 289 -5.11 -15.38 -15.76
CA ILE A 289 -4.24 -14.74 -16.75
C ILE A 289 -4.44 -15.43 -18.10
N PRO A 290 -4.64 -14.69 -19.21
CA PRO A 290 -4.92 -15.27 -20.54
C PRO A 290 -3.96 -16.37 -21.00
N ASP A 291 -2.65 -16.19 -20.78
CA ASP A 291 -1.60 -17.17 -21.13
C ASP A 291 -1.16 -18.02 -19.93
N GLN A 292 -1.81 -17.84 -18.77
CA GLN A 292 -1.51 -18.48 -17.50
C GLN A 292 -0.08 -18.26 -16.98
N GLN A 293 0.60 -17.22 -17.47
CA GLN A 293 1.96 -16.89 -17.05
C GLN A 293 1.99 -15.58 -16.27
N PHE A 294 2.68 -15.59 -15.13
CA PHE A 294 3.02 -14.35 -14.44
C PHE A 294 3.96 -13.51 -15.31
N LEU A 295 3.97 -12.20 -15.08
CA LEU A 295 4.88 -11.32 -15.79
C LEU A 295 6.33 -11.71 -15.46
N SER A 296 7.20 -11.65 -16.46
CA SER A 296 8.62 -11.68 -16.20
C SER A 296 9.13 -10.30 -15.78
N GLN A 297 10.25 -10.27 -15.06
CA GLN A 297 10.92 -9.02 -14.70
C GLN A 297 11.33 -8.24 -15.95
N GLU A 298 11.68 -8.95 -17.03
CA GLU A 298 12.03 -8.39 -18.34
C GLU A 298 10.85 -7.68 -19.03
N GLN A 299 9.63 -8.22 -18.90
CA GLN A 299 8.42 -7.56 -19.42
C GLN A 299 8.15 -6.26 -18.67
N VAL A 300 8.30 -6.25 -17.34
CA VAL A 300 8.18 -5.03 -16.53
C VAL A 300 9.25 -4.02 -16.94
N ALA A 301 10.51 -4.45 -17.10
CA ALA A 301 11.60 -3.60 -17.54
C ALA A 301 11.35 -2.98 -18.91
N THR A 302 10.81 -3.74 -19.86
CA THR A 302 10.44 -3.25 -21.20
C THR A 302 9.34 -2.19 -21.13
N THR A 303 8.33 -2.37 -20.29
CA THR A 303 7.31 -1.35 -20.05
C THR A 303 7.94 -0.08 -19.50
N VAL A 304 8.78 -0.17 -18.46
CA VAL A 304 9.44 1.01 -17.86
C VAL A 304 10.32 1.75 -18.86
N LEU A 305 11.09 1.03 -19.67
CA LEU A 305 11.89 1.61 -20.76
C LEU A 305 11.02 2.37 -21.76
N THR A 306 9.84 1.82 -22.08
CA THR A 306 8.86 2.45 -22.99
C THR A 306 8.26 3.72 -22.39
N LEU A 307 7.90 3.69 -21.10
CA LEU A 307 7.34 4.85 -20.40
C LEU A 307 8.36 5.97 -20.20
N ALA A 308 9.65 5.64 -20.11
CA ALA A 308 10.74 6.60 -19.98
C ALA A 308 11.16 7.26 -21.31
N ASP A 309 10.64 6.78 -22.45
CA ASP A 309 10.88 7.36 -23.76
C ASP A 309 10.41 8.83 -23.82
N ASP A 310 11.16 9.68 -24.52
CA ASP A 310 10.90 11.13 -24.59
C ASP A 310 9.55 11.47 -25.23
N GLU A 311 9.09 10.71 -26.21
CA GLU A 311 7.81 10.96 -26.89
C GLU A 311 6.65 10.39 -26.07
N GLN A 312 6.79 9.16 -25.58
CA GLN A 312 5.76 8.52 -24.76
C GLN A 312 5.52 9.30 -23.46
N ALA A 313 6.58 9.73 -22.79
CA ALA A 313 6.47 10.39 -21.49
C ALA A 313 5.68 11.70 -21.56
N LYS A 314 5.80 12.45 -22.67
CA LYS A 314 5.06 13.71 -22.88
C LYS A 314 3.56 13.48 -22.97
N ILE A 315 3.15 12.38 -23.57
CA ILE A 315 1.73 12.03 -23.79
C ILE A 315 1.13 11.42 -22.51
N LEU A 316 1.95 10.68 -21.75
CA LEU A 316 1.52 9.90 -20.59
C LEU A 316 1.79 10.57 -19.24
N ASN A 317 2.24 11.83 -19.21
CA ASN A 317 2.50 12.55 -17.95
C ASN A 317 1.27 12.55 -17.03
N GLY A 318 1.48 12.22 -15.77
CA GLY A 318 0.44 12.09 -14.75
C GLY A 318 -0.46 10.85 -14.90
N LYS A 319 -0.13 9.90 -15.78
CA LYS A 319 -0.91 8.67 -15.95
C LYS A 319 -0.35 7.51 -15.13
N ILE A 320 -1.27 6.65 -14.70
CA ILE A 320 -0.97 5.34 -14.13
C ILE A 320 -1.29 4.29 -15.18
N ILE A 321 -0.25 3.65 -15.70
CA ILE A 321 -0.36 2.70 -16.79
C ILE A 321 -0.60 1.30 -16.20
N PRO A 322 -1.77 0.69 -16.45
CA PRO A 322 -2.03 -0.66 -15.99
C PRO A 322 -1.06 -1.61 -16.67
N GLY A 323 -0.49 -2.49 -15.85
CA GLY A 323 0.49 -3.47 -16.27
C GLY A 323 0.07 -4.88 -15.88
N ASP A 324 -1.23 -5.14 -15.75
CA ASP A 324 -1.78 -6.42 -15.36
C ASP A 324 -2.53 -7.12 -16.50
N ARG A 325 -2.57 -8.45 -16.41
CA ARG A 325 -3.35 -9.32 -17.29
C ARG A 325 -4.38 -10.12 -16.48
N VAL A 326 -4.61 -9.72 -15.23
CA VAL A 326 -5.40 -10.50 -14.27
C VAL A 326 -6.83 -9.98 -14.28
N PHE A 327 -7.75 -10.84 -14.73
CA PHE A 327 -9.18 -10.54 -14.66
C PHE A 327 -9.72 -10.96 -13.30
N TYR A 328 -9.65 -10.04 -12.34
CA TYR A 328 -10.29 -10.21 -11.03
C TYR A 328 -11.71 -9.64 -11.08
N PRO A 329 -12.77 -10.42 -10.78
CA PRO A 329 -14.08 -9.85 -10.52
C PRO A 329 -13.99 -9.04 -9.23
N VAL A 330 -14.11 -7.72 -9.37
CA VAL A 330 -14.12 -6.78 -8.25
C VAL A 330 -15.56 -6.37 -7.97
N LYS A 331 -15.88 -6.16 -6.69
CA LYS A 331 -17.18 -5.63 -6.31
C LYS A 331 -17.11 -4.11 -6.32
N SER A 332 -18.26 -3.47 -6.56
CA SER A 332 -18.36 -2.04 -6.22
C SER A 332 -18.15 -1.88 -4.73
N HIS A 333 -17.20 -1.02 -4.38
CA HIS A 333 -16.85 -0.70 -3.01
C HIS A 333 -17.16 0.75 -2.68
N ILE A 334 -17.42 1.59 -3.69
CA ILE A 334 -17.59 3.04 -3.54
C ILE A 334 -19.01 3.43 -3.96
N ARG A 335 -19.72 4.09 -3.04
CA ARG A 335 -21.00 4.75 -3.32
C ARG A 335 -20.82 6.26 -3.41
N SER A 336 -21.27 6.88 -4.49
CA SER A 336 -21.25 8.34 -4.71
C SER A 336 -22.65 8.95 -4.54
N SER A 337 -23.30 8.66 -3.42
CA SER A 337 -24.57 9.27 -3.00
C SER A 337 -24.79 8.98 -1.52
N VAL A 338 -25.62 9.82 -0.88
CA VAL A 338 -26.11 9.52 0.47
C VAL A 338 -26.97 8.26 0.41
N PRO A 339 -26.61 7.18 1.13
CA PRO A 339 -27.44 6.00 1.18
C PRO A 339 -28.76 6.30 1.91
N LYS A 340 -29.86 5.73 1.42
CA LYS A 340 -31.17 5.85 2.09
C LYS A 340 -31.20 4.90 3.28
N ALA A 341 -31.63 5.41 4.44
CA ALA A 341 -31.97 4.59 5.60
C ALA A 341 -33.48 4.66 5.82
N GLU A 342 -34.14 3.50 5.92
CA GLU A 342 -35.61 3.43 6.09
C GLU A 342 -36.08 3.88 7.47
N LYS A 343 -35.17 3.90 8.46
CA LYS A 343 -35.44 4.29 9.84
C LYS A 343 -34.23 4.97 10.48
N ASN A 344 -34.43 5.54 11.66
CA ASN A 344 -33.33 5.96 12.52
C ASN A 344 -32.69 4.70 13.15
N ASN A 345 -31.43 4.43 12.83
CA ASN A 345 -30.64 3.32 13.35
C ASN A 345 -29.63 3.75 14.42
N LEU A 346 -29.50 5.06 14.68
CA LEU A 346 -28.60 5.60 15.70
C LEU A 346 -29.22 5.60 17.09
N ASP A 347 -30.55 5.50 17.19
CA ASP A 347 -31.26 5.47 18.47
C ASP A 347 -30.75 4.33 19.37
N GLY A 348 -30.29 4.69 20.58
CA GLY A 348 -29.72 3.75 21.55
C GLY A 348 -28.34 3.20 21.18
N LYS A 349 -27.68 3.68 20.12
CA LYS A 349 -26.31 3.28 19.77
C LYS A 349 -25.29 4.09 20.54
N ARG A 350 -24.33 3.40 21.14
CA ARG A 350 -23.20 4.02 21.83
C ARG A 350 -22.08 4.27 20.84
N PHE A 351 -21.54 5.48 20.82
CA PHE A 351 -20.47 5.84 19.90
C PHE A 351 -19.33 6.55 20.61
N ILE A 352 -18.13 6.42 20.04
CA ILE A 352 -16.91 7.08 20.52
C ILE A 352 -16.20 7.77 19.37
N PHE A 353 -15.55 8.89 19.66
CA PHE A 353 -14.67 9.59 18.73
C PHE A 353 -13.20 9.31 19.03
N GLY A 354 -12.41 9.15 17.97
CA GLY A 354 -10.96 9.14 18.00
C GLY A 354 -10.35 10.15 17.02
N GLY A 355 -9.12 10.57 17.28
CA GLY A 355 -8.40 11.53 16.44
C GLY A 355 -8.39 12.93 17.04
N MET A 356 -9.05 13.86 16.37
CA MET A 356 -9.06 15.29 16.72
C MET A 356 -9.79 15.57 18.05
N SER A 357 -9.40 16.68 18.70
CA SER A 357 -10.03 17.14 19.95
C SER A 357 -11.53 17.36 19.75
N GLN A 358 -12.34 17.04 20.77
CA GLN A 358 -13.78 17.33 20.80
C GLN A 358 -14.12 18.82 20.61
N THR A 359 -13.12 19.70 20.73
CA THR A 359 -13.23 21.15 20.54
C THR A 359 -13.23 21.60 19.07
N GLU A 360 -13.03 20.71 18.11
CA GLU A 360 -13.11 21.05 16.70
C GLU A 360 -14.55 21.13 16.19
N GLN A 361 -14.86 22.19 15.44
CA GLN A 361 -16.22 22.53 15.02
C GLN A 361 -16.97 21.37 14.35
N ARG A 362 -16.30 20.61 13.46
CA ARG A 362 -16.93 19.47 12.78
C ARG A 362 -17.19 18.30 13.73
N VAL A 363 -16.28 18.02 14.66
CA VAL A 363 -16.50 16.99 15.68
C VAL A 363 -17.72 17.36 16.52
N SER A 364 -17.80 18.61 16.99
CA SER A 364 -18.95 19.09 17.78
C SER A 364 -20.26 19.01 16.97
N SER A 365 -20.27 19.47 15.71
CA SER A 365 -21.43 19.43 14.81
C SER A 365 -21.96 18.00 14.61
N ILE A 366 -21.09 17.07 14.23
CA ILE A 366 -21.46 15.66 14.01
C ILE A 366 -21.92 15.01 15.32
N THR A 367 -21.27 15.33 16.46
CA THR A 367 -21.67 14.82 17.78
C THR A 367 -23.11 15.20 18.09
N SER A 368 -23.44 16.50 18.04
CA SER A 368 -24.79 17.00 18.32
C SER A 368 -25.84 16.33 17.42
N MET A 369 -25.57 16.20 16.12
CA MET A 369 -26.51 15.57 15.18
C MET A 369 -26.73 14.07 15.42
N ILE A 370 -25.72 13.34 15.92
CA ILE A 370 -25.86 11.93 16.30
C ILE A 370 -26.67 11.81 17.60
N GLU A 371 -26.42 12.66 18.59
CA GLU A 371 -27.17 12.70 19.86
C GLU A 371 -28.64 13.09 19.65
N GLU A 372 -28.93 14.03 18.75
CA GLU A 372 -30.30 14.37 18.32
C GLU A 372 -31.05 13.18 17.70
N LYS A 373 -30.31 12.23 17.12
CA LYS A 373 -30.83 10.96 16.61
C LYS A 373 -30.82 9.83 17.66
N GLY A 374 -30.60 10.15 18.94
CA GLY A 374 -30.66 9.19 20.05
C GLY A 374 -29.38 8.38 20.27
N GLY A 375 -28.29 8.70 19.58
CA GLY A 375 -26.98 8.12 19.86
C GLY A 375 -26.43 8.62 21.20
N GLN A 376 -25.56 7.84 21.84
CA GLN A 376 -25.00 8.12 23.15
C GLN A 376 -23.48 8.19 23.05
N LEU A 377 -22.89 9.35 23.35
CA LEU A 377 -21.44 9.52 23.38
C LEU A 377 -20.85 8.80 24.60
N GLU A 378 -19.88 7.93 24.37
CA GLU A 378 -19.13 7.21 25.40
C GLU A 378 -17.68 7.70 25.49
N THR A 379 -17.09 7.58 26.68
CA THR A 379 -15.67 7.88 26.93
C THR A 379 -14.83 6.64 27.22
N SER A 380 -15.44 5.46 27.20
CA SER A 380 -14.80 4.18 27.52
C SER A 380 -15.34 3.02 26.67
N ASN A 381 -14.84 1.82 26.92
CA ASN A 381 -15.18 0.60 26.17
C ASN A 381 -16.68 0.29 26.19
N GLY A 382 -17.10 -0.56 25.24
CA GLY A 382 -18.47 -1.00 25.10
C GLY A 382 -19.29 -0.15 24.13
N PHE A 383 -18.68 0.57 23.20
CA PHE A 383 -19.40 1.26 22.13
C PHE A 383 -19.84 0.30 21.02
N ASP A 384 -20.82 0.72 20.21
CA ASP A 384 -21.27 0.05 18.98
C ASP A 384 -20.57 0.62 17.73
N LEU A 385 -20.19 1.90 17.80
CA LEU A 385 -19.68 2.71 16.69
C LEU A 385 -18.43 3.51 17.10
N ALA A 386 -17.29 3.26 16.46
CA ALA A 386 -16.09 4.08 16.57
C ALA A 386 -15.96 5.00 15.36
N ILE A 387 -15.84 6.32 15.59
CA ILE A 387 -15.70 7.31 14.53
C ILE A 387 -14.32 7.96 14.62
N HIS A 388 -13.60 8.01 13.52
CA HIS A 388 -12.34 8.75 13.39
C HIS A 388 -12.47 9.84 12.35
N ILE A 389 -12.20 11.09 12.74
CA ILE A 389 -12.14 12.22 11.81
C ILE A 389 -10.68 12.55 11.58
N THR A 390 -10.21 12.43 10.33
CA THR A 390 -8.78 12.63 10.01
C THR A 390 -8.37 14.09 10.00
N GLY A 391 -9.34 15.01 9.94
CA GLY A 391 -9.12 16.42 9.67
C GLY A 391 -8.91 16.72 8.19
N ASN A 392 -8.64 17.98 7.90
CA ASN A 392 -8.34 18.46 6.56
C ASN A 392 -6.83 18.61 6.37
N LEU A 393 -6.41 18.57 5.11
CA LEU A 393 -5.04 18.87 4.73
C LEU A 393 -4.74 20.34 5.10
N PRO A 394 -3.60 20.64 5.76
CA PRO A 394 -3.21 22.02 6.03
C PRO A 394 -2.95 22.81 4.74
N ASP A 395 -3.00 24.13 4.83
CA ASP A 395 -2.72 25.01 3.69
C ASP A 395 -1.20 25.10 3.44
N PHE A 396 -0.78 24.62 2.28
CA PHE A 396 0.59 24.74 1.77
C PHE A 396 0.58 24.67 0.24
N SER A 397 1.63 25.22 -0.38
CA SER A 397 1.76 25.31 -1.84
C SER A 397 1.86 23.93 -2.49
N LYS A 398 3.03 23.27 -2.43
CA LYS A 398 3.32 22.01 -3.12
C LYS A 398 3.77 20.93 -2.14
N LEU A 399 3.36 19.68 -2.37
CA LEU A 399 3.90 18.53 -1.65
C LEU A 399 5.41 18.45 -1.82
N THR A 400 5.91 18.69 -3.02
CA THR A 400 7.34 18.64 -3.36
C THR A 400 8.20 19.73 -2.70
N GLU A 401 7.59 20.70 -2.02
CA GLU A 401 8.27 21.76 -1.27
C GLU A 401 8.29 21.51 0.25
N LEU A 402 7.59 20.47 0.72
CA LEU A 402 7.59 20.11 2.13
C LEU A 402 8.97 19.62 2.59
N SER A 403 9.31 19.98 3.83
CA SER A 403 10.36 19.28 4.57
C SER A 403 9.95 17.84 4.87
N ARG A 404 10.94 17.00 5.22
CA ARG A 404 10.66 15.62 5.61
C ARG A 404 9.74 15.54 6.84
N ASP A 405 9.97 16.38 7.83
CA ASP A 405 9.15 16.44 9.06
C ASP A 405 7.68 16.83 8.76
N GLU A 406 7.45 17.79 7.87
CA GLU A 406 6.09 18.14 7.44
C GLU A 406 5.40 17.00 6.70
N TRP A 407 6.12 16.30 5.82
CA TRP A 407 5.60 15.12 5.14
C TRP A 407 5.26 13.99 6.12
N ASP A 408 6.15 13.69 7.06
CA ASP A 408 5.95 12.63 8.04
C ASP A 408 4.75 12.94 8.95
N LYS A 409 4.51 14.21 9.31
CA LYS A 409 3.28 14.63 10.02
C LYS A 409 2.00 14.36 9.22
N LEU A 410 2.01 14.60 7.90
CA LEU A 410 0.86 14.28 7.05
C LEU A 410 0.65 12.77 6.96
N VAL A 411 1.71 12.00 6.81
CA VAL A 411 1.65 10.53 6.82
C VAL A 411 1.07 10.04 8.15
N ASP A 412 1.53 10.59 9.28
CA ASP A 412 1.00 10.21 10.59
C ASP A 412 -0.49 10.57 10.74
N GLN A 413 -0.89 11.77 10.33
CA GLN A 413 -2.27 12.23 10.45
C GLN A 413 -3.24 11.39 9.61
N PHE A 414 -2.88 11.11 8.35
CA PHE A 414 -3.83 10.52 7.39
C PHE A 414 -3.66 9.02 7.16
N ILE A 415 -2.62 8.40 7.71
CA ILE A 415 -2.28 7.00 7.46
C ILE A 415 -2.07 6.25 8.77
N ASN A 416 -1.04 6.61 9.54
CA ASN A 416 -0.66 5.84 10.72
C ASN A 416 -1.68 5.99 11.86
N THR A 417 -2.23 7.18 12.06
CA THR A 417 -3.24 7.44 13.10
C THR A 417 -4.57 6.73 12.80
N PRO A 418 -5.15 6.81 11.59
CA PRO A 418 -6.35 6.03 11.24
C PRO A 418 -6.14 4.52 11.38
N ALA A 419 -4.97 3.99 10.98
CA ALA A 419 -4.66 2.57 11.14
C ALA A 419 -4.60 2.18 12.62
N LYS A 420 -3.84 2.92 13.44
CA LYS A 420 -3.74 2.69 14.89
C LYS A 420 -5.12 2.74 15.57
N TRP A 421 -5.93 3.75 15.23
CA TRP A 421 -7.28 3.88 15.77
C TRP A 421 -8.17 2.69 15.37
N THR A 422 -8.11 2.28 14.11
CA THR A 422 -8.89 1.14 13.61
C THR A 422 -8.51 -0.14 14.36
N GLN A 423 -7.22 -0.40 14.56
CA GLN A 423 -6.78 -1.58 15.30
C GLN A 423 -7.17 -1.52 16.78
N HIS A 424 -7.11 -0.35 17.40
CA HIS A 424 -7.58 -0.13 18.78
C HIS A 424 -9.08 -0.45 18.93
N ALA A 425 -9.92 0.10 18.05
CA ALA A 425 -11.36 -0.17 18.06
C ALA A 425 -11.66 -1.67 17.80
N LEU A 426 -10.90 -2.34 16.93
CA LEU A 426 -11.02 -3.78 16.72
C LEU A 426 -10.69 -4.59 17.97
N ASN A 427 -9.67 -4.18 18.74
CA ASN A 427 -9.32 -4.81 20.01
C ASN A 427 -10.39 -4.58 21.08
N ASP A 428 -11.03 -3.41 21.11
CA ASP A 428 -12.12 -3.15 22.06
C ASP A 428 -13.39 -3.95 21.72
N PHE A 429 -13.71 -4.11 20.43
CA PHE A 429 -14.80 -4.98 20.00
C PHE A 429 -14.52 -6.46 20.28
N VAL A 430 -13.26 -6.89 20.16
CA VAL A 430 -12.86 -8.30 20.32
C VAL A 430 -11.58 -8.40 21.16
N PRO A 431 -11.65 -8.27 22.49
CA PRO A 431 -10.48 -8.34 23.36
C PRO A 431 -9.69 -9.65 23.23
N GLY A 432 -8.39 -9.52 22.92
CA GLY A 432 -7.50 -10.65 22.66
C GLY A 432 -7.86 -11.42 21.38
N GLY A 433 -8.59 -10.81 20.45
CA GLY A 433 -8.88 -11.37 19.13
C GLY A 433 -7.67 -11.35 18.18
N SER A 434 -6.68 -10.49 18.45
CA SER A 434 -5.42 -10.49 17.73
C SER A 434 -4.69 -11.84 17.90
N ASP A 435 -4.61 -12.31 19.15
CA ASP A 435 -3.98 -13.58 19.52
C ASP A 435 -4.86 -14.78 19.16
N ASP A 436 -6.16 -14.69 19.39
CA ASP A 436 -7.14 -15.72 19.04
C ASP A 436 -8.15 -15.21 18.00
N PRO A 437 -7.86 -15.36 16.68
CA PRO A 437 -8.71 -14.85 15.62
C PRO A 437 -10.11 -15.48 15.60
N ARG A 438 -10.32 -16.63 16.25
CA ARG A 438 -11.64 -17.29 16.32
C ARG A 438 -12.67 -16.43 17.05
N LYS A 439 -12.22 -15.55 17.96
CA LYS A 439 -13.09 -14.62 18.70
C LYS A 439 -13.79 -13.60 17.81
N PHE A 440 -13.27 -13.33 16.60
CA PHE A 440 -13.90 -12.41 15.67
C PHE A 440 -15.16 -12.97 15.01
N LYS A 441 -15.35 -14.29 15.03
CA LYS A 441 -16.49 -14.94 14.39
C LYS A 441 -17.79 -14.36 14.93
N ASP A 442 -18.64 -13.90 14.02
CA ASP A 442 -19.94 -13.29 14.29
C ASP A 442 -19.92 -11.99 15.13
N ALA A 443 -18.75 -11.53 15.59
CA ALA A 443 -18.58 -10.30 16.35
C ALA A 443 -19.13 -9.09 15.58
N LYS A 444 -19.69 -8.11 16.30
CA LYS A 444 -20.37 -6.94 15.74
C LYS A 444 -19.70 -5.66 16.19
N GLY A 445 -19.70 -4.66 15.30
CA GLY A 445 -19.12 -3.35 15.55
C GLY A 445 -19.01 -2.55 14.26
N ARG A 446 -18.91 -1.23 14.38
CA ARG A 446 -18.79 -0.32 13.24
C ARG A 446 -17.63 0.62 13.48
N ILE A 447 -16.73 0.73 12.51
CA ILE A 447 -15.67 1.75 12.51
C ILE A 447 -15.95 2.65 11.32
N VAL A 448 -15.93 3.96 11.50
CA VAL A 448 -16.12 4.95 10.42
C VAL A 448 -14.95 5.91 10.42
N ILE A 449 -14.18 5.93 9.34
CA ILE A 449 -13.14 6.93 9.07
C ILE A 449 -13.75 8.02 8.20
N ILE A 450 -13.60 9.29 8.59
CA ILE A 450 -14.15 10.44 7.89
C ILE A 450 -12.99 11.34 7.47
N GLY A 451 -12.82 11.49 6.15
CA GLY A 451 -11.88 12.42 5.54
C GLY A 451 -10.64 11.77 4.90
N PRO A 452 -9.69 12.60 4.44
CA PRO A 452 -9.79 14.07 4.40
C PRO A 452 -10.89 14.55 3.43
N ALA A 453 -11.49 15.71 3.70
CA ALA A 453 -12.46 16.30 2.79
C ALA A 453 -11.77 16.88 1.53
N LEU A 454 -12.49 16.95 0.40
CA LEU A 454 -12.00 17.75 -0.73
C LEU A 454 -11.97 19.23 -0.35
N PRO A 455 -11.03 20.00 -0.90
CA PRO A 455 -10.98 21.44 -0.68
C PRO A 455 -12.23 22.11 -1.26
N ALA A 456 -12.78 23.07 -0.51
CA ALA A 456 -13.97 23.83 -0.88
C ALA A 456 -13.64 25.30 -1.15
N GLY A 457 -14.39 25.92 -2.05
CA GLY A 457 -14.21 27.31 -2.45
C GLY A 457 -14.57 27.58 -3.91
N LYS A 458 -14.67 28.87 -4.27
CA LYS A 458 -15.10 29.30 -5.61
C LYS A 458 -14.16 28.90 -6.75
N LYS A 459 -12.88 28.66 -6.46
CA LYS A 459 -11.83 28.35 -7.45
C LYS A 459 -10.84 27.33 -6.89
N ILE A 460 -11.19 26.06 -6.96
CA ILE A 460 -10.33 24.96 -6.53
C ILE A 460 -9.62 24.36 -7.75
N SER A 461 -8.29 24.45 -7.76
CA SER A 461 -7.47 23.88 -8.83
C SER A 461 -7.51 22.35 -8.80
N GLY A 462 -7.17 21.72 -9.93
CA GLY A 462 -6.97 20.25 -9.96
C GLY A 462 -5.80 19.81 -9.08
N HIS A 463 -4.81 20.67 -8.90
CA HIS A 463 -3.65 20.43 -8.04
C HIS A 463 -4.03 20.35 -6.56
N GLU A 464 -4.85 21.27 -6.05
CA GLU A 464 -5.34 21.21 -4.66
C GLU A 464 -6.08 19.89 -4.37
N ARG A 465 -6.90 19.45 -5.32
CA ARG A 465 -7.59 18.15 -5.23
C ARG A 465 -6.60 16.99 -5.29
N ALA A 466 -5.61 17.04 -6.18
CA ALA A 466 -4.61 15.98 -6.31
C ALA A 466 -3.80 15.77 -5.02
N LYS A 467 -3.50 16.84 -4.26
CA LYS A 467 -2.84 16.73 -2.95
C LYS A 467 -3.67 15.93 -1.94
N VAL A 468 -4.96 16.23 -1.82
CA VAL A 468 -5.88 15.49 -0.93
C VAL A 468 -6.06 14.05 -1.40
N GLU A 469 -6.10 13.83 -2.71
CA GLU A 469 -6.25 12.51 -3.30
C GLU A 469 -5.09 11.56 -2.97
N VAL A 470 -3.88 12.05 -2.67
CA VAL A 470 -2.77 11.20 -2.17
C VAL A 470 -3.21 10.39 -0.95
N PHE A 471 -3.86 11.05 0.01
CA PHE A 471 -4.29 10.44 1.26
C PHE A 471 -5.59 9.65 1.12
N ARG A 472 -6.52 10.11 0.28
CA ARG A 472 -7.73 9.34 -0.03
C ARG A 472 -7.41 8.05 -0.80
N GLY A 473 -6.44 8.11 -1.71
CA GLY A 473 -5.89 6.97 -2.44
C GLY A 473 -5.29 5.91 -1.54
N LEU A 474 -4.85 6.29 -0.36
CA LEU A 474 -4.45 5.33 0.66
C LEU A 474 -5.63 4.65 1.34
N LEU A 475 -6.59 5.45 1.80
CA LEU A 475 -7.66 4.98 2.68
C LEU A 475 -8.61 4.01 1.97
N ARG A 476 -8.83 4.18 0.65
CA ARG A 476 -9.70 3.28 -0.14
C ARG A 476 -9.21 1.82 -0.10
N PRO A 477 -8.02 1.47 -0.61
CA PRO A 477 -7.54 0.09 -0.57
C PRO A 477 -7.32 -0.42 0.86
N PHE A 478 -6.99 0.47 1.81
CA PHE A 478 -6.89 0.12 3.22
C PHE A 478 -8.22 -0.45 3.75
N VAL A 479 -9.32 0.33 3.70
CA VAL A 479 -10.60 -0.13 4.24
C VAL A 479 -11.15 -1.32 3.46
N THR A 480 -10.97 -1.37 2.13
CA THR A 480 -11.41 -2.52 1.34
C THR A 480 -10.68 -3.81 1.75
N THR A 481 -9.36 -3.74 1.93
CA THR A 481 -8.56 -4.91 2.34
C THR A 481 -8.93 -5.38 3.75
N VAL A 482 -9.04 -4.46 4.70
CA VAL A 482 -9.42 -4.78 6.09
C VAL A 482 -10.81 -5.41 6.15
N ASN A 483 -11.81 -4.89 5.41
CA ASN A 483 -13.13 -5.51 5.39
C ASN A 483 -13.13 -6.90 4.77
N GLN A 484 -12.34 -7.14 3.73
CA GLN A 484 -12.25 -8.48 3.14
C GLN A 484 -11.64 -9.48 4.13
N GLU A 485 -10.65 -9.06 4.93
CA GLU A 485 -10.11 -9.89 6.01
C GLU A 485 -11.18 -10.15 7.09
N LEU A 486 -11.89 -9.12 7.54
CA LEU A 486 -12.96 -9.25 8.53
C LEU A 486 -14.07 -10.20 8.05
N SER A 487 -14.58 -10.04 6.82
CA SER A 487 -15.69 -10.83 6.30
C SER A 487 -15.28 -12.24 5.88
N ASP A 488 -14.25 -12.34 5.04
CA ASP A 488 -13.97 -13.58 4.30
C ASP A 488 -13.03 -14.50 5.08
N VAL A 489 -12.16 -13.93 5.92
CA VAL A 489 -11.16 -14.67 6.70
C VAL A 489 -11.62 -14.87 8.13
N LEU A 490 -11.90 -13.78 8.85
CA LEU A 490 -12.24 -13.81 10.28
C LEU A 490 -13.73 -14.11 10.55
N LYS A 491 -14.56 -14.15 9.52
CA LYS A 491 -16.02 -14.39 9.61
C LYS A 491 -16.72 -13.44 10.58
N SER A 492 -16.27 -12.20 10.62
CA SER A 492 -16.79 -11.15 11.48
C SER A 492 -17.89 -10.34 10.80
N ASN A 493 -18.82 -9.83 11.61
CA ASN A 493 -19.82 -8.83 11.23
C ASN A 493 -19.36 -7.39 11.52
N ILE A 494 -18.13 -7.21 12.02
CA ILE A 494 -17.49 -5.90 12.12
C ILE A 494 -17.20 -5.37 10.71
N ARG A 495 -17.40 -4.07 10.51
CA ARG A 495 -17.11 -3.38 9.25
C ARG A 495 -16.39 -2.05 9.50
N VAL A 496 -15.46 -1.73 8.60
CA VAL A 496 -14.69 -0.47 8.59
C VAL A 496 -15.11 0.36 7.38
N PHE A 497 -15.81 1.46 7.61
CA PHE A 497 -16.31 2.32 6.56
C PHE A 497 -15.44 3.55 6.39
N LEU A 498 -15.37 4.05 5.15
CA LEU A 498 -14.72 5.30 4.81
C LEU A 498 -15.75 6.28 4.25
N ILE A 499 -15.85 7.46 4.84
CA ILE A 499 -16.62 8.58 4.30
C ILE A 499 -15.61 9.62 3.78
N LEU A 500 -15.74 10.00 2.51
CA LEU A 500 -14.92 10.99 1.82
C LEU A 500 -15.76 12.23 1.47
N PRO A 501 -15.82 13.26 2.35
CA PRO A 501 -16.70 14.40 2.17
C PRO A 501 -16.22 15.41 1.12
N GLY A 502 -17.11 16.29 0.67
CA GLY A 502 -16.80 17.36 -0.29
C GLY A 502 -16.87 16.92 -1.74
N THR A 503 -16.80 17.91 -2.64
CA THR A 503 -17.15 17.72 -4.05
C THR A 503 -16.06 18.20 -5.00
N VAL A 504 -16.04 17.64 -6.21
CA VAL A 504 -15.16 18.10 -7.30
C VAL A 504 -15.43 19.53 -7.76
N ASP A 505 -16.64 20.06 -7.55
CA ASP A 505 -17.02 21.44 -7.86
C ASP A 505 -16.72 22.43 -6.72
N GLY A 506 -16.16 21.97 -5.60
CA GLY A 506 -15.67 22.83 -4.51
C GLY A 506 -16.76 23.32 -3.57
N LYS A 507 -17.88 22.60 -3.43
CA LYS A 507 -18.88 22.87 -2.41
C LYS A 507 -18.38 22.43 -1.04
N GLU A 508 -18.80 23.16 -0.02
CA GLU A 508 -18.53 22.79 1.36
C GLU A 508 -19.11 21.40 1.66
N PRO A 509 -18.35 20.52 2.34
CA PRO A 509 -18.87 19.23 2.76
C PRO A 509 -20.07 19.39 3.70
N ASN A 510 -21.09 18.55 3.54
CA ASN A 510 -22.32 18.63 4.31
C ASN A 510 -22.30 17.63 5.48
N ASP A 511 -22.26 18.14 6.71
CA ASP A 511 -22.28 17.31 7.92
C ASP A 511 -23.57 16.49 8.06
N GLU A 512 -24.71 16.98 7.56
CA GLU A 512 -25.98 16.22 7.53
C GLU A 512 -25.87 15.00 6.60
N ASN A 513 -25.24 15.16 5.43
CA ASN A 513 -24.98 14.04 4.52
C ASN A 513 -24.06 12.99 5.15
N ILE A 514 -23.05 13.43 5.91
CA ILE A 514 -22.17 12.54 6.68
C ILE A 514 -22.98 11.77 7.71
N VAL A 515 -23.78 12.45 8.55
CA VAL A 515 -24.58 11.81 9.61
C VAL A 515 -25.65 10.88 9.05
N ASN A 516 -26.32 11.26 7.95
CA ASN A 516 -27.27 10.40 7.26
C ASN A 516 -26.59 9.14 6.69
N THR A 517 -25.36 9.27 6.21
CA THR A 517 -24.54 8.13 5.81
C THR A 517 -24.23 7.26 7.02
N ILE A 518 -23.73 7.82 8.13
CA ILE A 518 -23.45 7.07 9.37
C ILE A 518 -24.70 6.29 9.85
N ASN A 519 -25.88 6.93 9.81
CA ASN A 519 -27.14 6.28 10.15
C ASN A 519 -27.46 5.05 9.28
N TYR A 520 -27.09 5.05 8.00
CA TYR A 520 -27.16 3.86 7.16
C TYR A 520 -26.11 2.81 7.57
N LEU A 521 -24.87 3.23 7.84
CA LEU A 521 -23.76 2.31 8.13
C LEU A 521 -23.95 1.48 9.39
N VAL A 522 -24.71 1.99 10.37
CA VAL A 522 -25.06 1.24 11.59
C VAL A 522 -26.24 0.28 11.41
N SER A 523 -26.87 0.25 10.23
CA SER A 523 -27.96 -0.69 9.92
C SER A 523 -27.46 -2.14 9.73
N ASP A 524 -28.40 -3.09 9.75
CA ASP A 524 -28.14 -4.48 9.40
C ASP A 524 -27.88 -4.66 7.89
N GLU A 525 -28.49 -3.83 7.04
CA GLU A 525 -28.29 -3.86 5.58
C GLU A 525 -26.81 -3.59 5.24
N ALA A 526 -26.24 -2.53 5.83
CA ALA A 526 -24.85 -2.15 5.64
C ALA A 526 -23.86 -3.24 6.11
N ALA A 527 -24.25 -4.15 7.01
CA ALA A 527 -23.41 -5.25 7.47
C ALA A 527 -23.04 -6.23 6.35
N SER A 528 -23.96 -6.39 5.39
CA SER A 528 -23.86 -7.32 4.27
C SER A 528 -23.45 -6.66 2.95
N SER A 529 -23.39 -5.33 2.91
CA SER A 529 -23.01 -4.58 1.72
C SER A 529 -21.54 -4.80 1.35
N SER A 530 -21.25 -4.82 0.05
CA SER A 530 -19.87 -4.72 -0.45
C SER A 530 -19.35 -3.29 -0.47
N GLU A 531 -20.25 -2.30 -0.41
CA GLU A 531 -19.89 -0.89 -0.38
C GLU A 531 -19.37 -0.52 1.00
N VAL A 532 -18.11 -0.11 1.04
CA VAL A 532 -17.40 0.25 2.28
C VAL A 532 -16.82 1.66 2.23
N ILE A 533 -16.94 2.34 1.09
CA ILE A 533 -16.47 3.71 0.86
C ILE A 533 -17.65 4.54 0.35
N PHE A 534 -17.83 5.72 0.92
CA PHE A 534 -18.96 6.61 0.63
C PHE A 534 -18.44 8.01 0.34
N CYS A 535 -18.79 8.56 -0.81
CA CYS A 535 -18.55 9.96 -1.19
C CYS A 535 -19.93 10.66 -1.20
N PRO A 536 -20.48 11.05 -0.03
CA PRO A 536 -21.90 11.37 0.08
C PRO A 536 -22.28 12.70 -0.57
N ASP A 537 -21.31 13.60 -0.75
CA ASP A 537 -21.53 14.92 -1.37
C ASP A 537 -21.33 14.89 -2.90
N GLU A 538 -20.66 13.87 -3.43
CA GLU A 538 -20.52 13.67 -4.86
C GLU A 538 -21.84 13.16 -5.43
N THR A 539 -22.45 13.87 -6.38
CA THR A 539 -23.48 13.31 -7.26
C THR A 539 -22.81 12.91 -8.56
N ARG A 540 -22.61 11.61 -8.79
CA ARG A 540 -22.10 11.07 -10.06
C ARG A 540 -23.16 10.26 -10.77
#